data_AF-A0A1H2FCR1-F1
#
_entry.id   AF-A0A1H2FCR1-F1
#
_cell.length_a   1.000
_cell.length_b   1.000
_cell.length_c   1.000
_cell.angle_alpha   90.00
_cell.angle_beta   90.00
_cell.angle_gamma   90.00
#
_symmetry.space_group_name_H-M   'P 1'
#
loop_
_entity.id
_entity.type
_entity.pdbx_description
1 polymer ?
#
loop_
_entity_poly.entity_id
_entity_poly.type
_entity_poly.pdbx_seq_one_letter_code
_entity_poly.pdbx_strand_id
1 'polypeptide(L)' 'MDQNGIENIKKRMAELEILINKTKNRLPAHSTKPPVMMDLLEYEDEYDMLFKKLNELKSDQ' A
#
# COMPACT_ATOMS: atom_id res chain seq x y z
N MET A 1 0.86 -5.03 24.17
CA MET A 1 0.71 -5.18 22.70
C MET A 1 -0.32 -4.17 22.26
N ASP A 2 0.10 -3.07 21.63
CA ASP A 2 -0.78 -2.00 21.17
C ASP A 2 -1.65 -2.50 19.99
N GLN A 3 -2.84 -3.00 20.29
CA GLN A 3 -3.85 -3.40 19.30
C GLN A 3 -4.13 -2.27 18.30
N ASN A 4 -4.02 -1.01 18.77
CA ASN A 4 -4.12 0.20 17.95
C ASN A 4 -3.07 0.27 16.82
N GLY A 5 -1.86 -0.25 17.03
CA GLY A 5 -0.79 -0.22 16.02
C GLY A 5 -1.08 -1.14 14.83
N ILE A 6 -1.54 -2.35 15.11
CA ILE A 6 -1.91 -3.35 14.08
C ILE A 6 -3.15 -2.88 13.31
N GLU A 7 -4.15 -2.33 14.01
CA GLU A 7 -5.37 -1.82 13.38
C GLU A 7 -5.09 -0.62 12.47
N ASN A 8 -4.23 0.31 12.91
CA ASN A 8 -3.80 1.44 12.09
C ASN A 8 -3.06 1.00 10.82
N ILE A 9 -2.17 0.00 10.93
CA ILE A 9 -1.47 -0.56 9.76
C ILE A 9 -2.47 -1.16 8.78
N LYS A 10 -3.43 -1.98 9.25
CA LYS A 10 -4.47 -2.57 8.40
C LYS A 10 -5.33 -1.51 7.71
N LYS A 11 -5.74 -0.47 8.44
CA LYS A 11 -6.53 0.63 7.89
C LYS A 11 -5.78 1.35 6.78
N ARG A 12 -4.50 1.66 7.01
CA ARG A 12 -3.64 2.31 6.01
C ARG A 12 -3.44 1.44 4.77
N MET A 13 -3.22 0.14 4.94
CA MET A 13 -3.13 -0.81 3.82
C MET A 13 -4.40 -0.84 2.97
N ALA A 14 -5.59 -0.82 3.58
CA ALA A 14 -6.86 -0.75 2.85
C ALA A 14 -7.02 0.56 2.05
N GLU A 15 -6.53 1.68 2.59
CA GLU A 15 -6.49 2.95 1.86
C GLU A 15 -5.55 2.88 0.64
N LEU A 16 -4.37 2.28 0.81
CA LEU A 16 -3.39 2.09 -0.25
C LEU A 16 -3.93 1.19 -1.38
N GLU A 17 -4.64 0.11 -1.06
CA GLU A 17 -5.28 -0.73 -2.08
C GLU A 17 -6.27 0.06 -2.94
N ILE A 18 -7.07 0.94 -2.34
CA ILE A 18 -7.99 1.82 -3.06
C ILE A 18 -7.23 2.79 -3.96
N LEU A 19 -6.13 3.38 -3.48
CA LEU A 19 -5.29 4.30 -4.24
C LEU A 19 -4.62 3.59 -5.41
N ILE A 20 -3.98 2.44 -5.18
CA ILE A 20 -3.38 1.57 -6.20
C ILE A 20 -4.39 1.23 -7.29
N ASN A 21 -5.59 0.78 -6.92
CA ASN A 21 -6.62 0.41 -7.89
C ASN A 21 -7.11 1.63 -8.68
N LYS A 22 -7.33 2.78 -8.02
CA LYS A 22 -7.70 4.04 -8.71
C LYS A 22 -6.61 4.50 -9.68
N THR A 23 -5.34 4.42 -9.28
CA THR A 23 -4.20 4.79 -10.10
C THR A 23 -4.05 3.83 -11.29
N LYS A 24 -4.18 2.52 -11.07
CA LYS A 24 -4.20 1.49 -12.12
C LYS A 24 -5.33 1.70 -13.13
N ASN A 25 -6.54 2.05 -12.68
CA ASN A 25 -7.66 2.36 -13.58
C ASN A 25 -7.47 3.66 -14.38
N ARG A 26 -6.62 4.58 -13.90
CA ARG A 26 -6.24 5.80 -14.60
C ARG A 26 -5.07 5.61 -15.55
N LEU A 27 -4.36 4.48 -15.46
CA LEU A 27 -3.28 4.16 -16.40
C LEU A 27 -3.90 3.88 -17.77
N PRO A 28 -3.52 4.62 -18.82
CA PRO A 28 -3.93 4.31 -20.17
C PRO A 28 -3.33 2.94 -20.58
N ALA A 29 -4.13 2.10 -21.25
CA ALA A 29 -3.77 0.73 -21.66
C ALA A 29 -2.44 0.62 -22.46
N HIS A 30 -1.96 1.74 -23.02
CA HIS A 30 -0.74 1.82 -23.81
C HIS A 30 0.16 3.02 -23.47
N SER A 31 0.04 3.64 -22.29
CA SER A 31 0.92 4.78 -21.98
C SER A 31 1.50 4.75 -20.56
N THR A 32 2.82 4.72 -20.56
CA THR A 32 3.72 5.05 -19.46
C THR A 32 3.69 6.56 -19.24
N LYS A 33 2.66 7.10 -18.59
CA LYS A 33 2.77 8.45 -18.03
C LYS A 33 3.66 8.37 -16.80
N PRO A 34 4.90 8.91 -16.82
CA PRO A 34 5.84 8.72 -15.72
C PRO A 34 5.29 9.14 -14.36
N PRO A 35 4.54 10.26 -14.20
CA PRO A 35 4.02 10.67 -12.90
C PRO A 35 3.04 9.66 -12.27
N VAL A 36 2.11 9.12 -13.05
CA VAL A 36 1.09 8.17 -12.55
C VAL A 36 1.73 6.83 -12.19
N MET A 37 2.80 6.45 -12.88
CA MET A 37 3.58 5.26 -12.56
C MET A 37 4.43 5.46 -11.30
N MET A 38 4.98 6.66 -11.07
CA MET A 38 5.69 6.98 -9.83
C MET A 38 4.75 6.95 -8.62
N ASP A 39 3.57 7.57 -8.72
CA ASP A 39 2.55 7.51 -7.66
C ASP A 39 2.16 6.06 -7.36
N LEU A 40 2.04 5.23 -8.40
CA LEU A 40 1.71 3.81 -8.23
C LEU A 40 2.81 3.04 -7.50
N LEU A 41 4.07 3.25 -7.90
CA LEU A 41 5.23 2.61 -7.28
C LEU A 41 5.36 3.01 -5.80
N GLU A 42 5.16 4.30 -5.49
CA GLU A 42 5.18 4.77 -4.10
C GLU A 42 4.11 4.10 -3.24
N TYR A 43 2.89 3.92 -3.76
CA TYR A 43 1.83 3.22 -3.04
C TYR A 43 2.12 1.73 -2.86
N GLU A 44 2.70 1.07 -3.87
CA GLU A 44 3.08 -0.34 -3.79
C GLU A 44 4.23 -0.56 -2.79
N ASP A 45 5.25 0.31 -2.79
CA ASP A 45 6.36 0.28 -1.83
C ASP A 45 5.88 0.52 -0.38
N GLU A 46 4.96 1.48 -0.17
CA GLU A 46 4.37 1.75 1.15
C GLU A 46 3.57 0.54 1.65
N TYR A 47 2.79 -0.10 0.77
CA TYR A 47 2.00 -1.28 1.09
C TYR A 47 2.90 -2.46 1.53
N ASP A 48 3.97 -2.72 0.78
CA ASP A 48 4.92 -3.80 1.09
C ASP A 48 5.65 -3.57 2.41
N MET A 49 6.04 -2.33 2.69
CA MET A 49 6.65 -1.96 3.96
C MET A 49 5.71 -2.20 5.15
N LEU A 50 4.44 -1.80 5.02
CA LEU A 50 3.42 -1.99 6.03
C LEU A 50 3.06 -3.46 6.23
N PHE A 51 3.01 -4.24 5.15
CA PHE A 51 2.77 -5.67 5.20
C PHE A 51 3.91 -6.40 5.93
N LYS A 52 5.16 -6.07 5.62
CA LYS A 52 6.33 -6.63 6.33
C LYS A 52 6.27 -6.30 7.81
N LYS A 53 6.02 -5.04 8.16
CA LYS A 53 5.87 -4.60 9.56
C LYS A 53 4.72 -5.33 10.28
N LEU A 54 3.60 -5.55 9.60
CA LEU A 54 2.48 -6.32 10.13
C LEU A 54 2.86 -7.77 10.43
N ASN A 55 3.64 -8.40 9.54
CA ASN A 55 4.09 -9.77 9.72
C ASN A 55 5.12 -9.90 10.85
N GLU A 56 6.05 -8.95 10.98
CA GLU A 56 6.99 -8.88 12.10
C GLU A 56 6.23 -8.79 13.43
N LEU A 57 5.26 -7.87 13.51
CA LEU A 57 4.41 -7.69 14.71
C LEU A 57 3.55 -8.90 15.06
N LYS A 58 3.21 -9.75 14.07
CA LYS A 58 2.46 -11.00 14.27
C LYS A 58 3.36 -12.19 14.59
N SER A 59 4.62 -12.18 14.15
CA SER A 59 5.58 -13.26 14.36
C SER A 59 6.30 -13.13 15.70
N ASP A 60 6.37 -11.92 16.26
CA ASP A 60 6.79 -11.63 17.64
C ASP A 60 5.67 -11.88 18.68
N GLN A 61 4.56 -12.54 18.30
CA GLN A 61 3.50 -13.02 19.19
C GLN A 61 3.55 -14.53 19.36
#